data_AF-A0A356F993-F1
#
_entry.id   AF-A0A356F993-F1
#
_cell.length_a   1.000
_cell.length_b   1.000
_cell.length_c   1.000
_cell.angle_alpha   90.00
_cell.angle_beta   90.00
_cell.angle_gamma   90.00
#
_symmetry.space_group_name_H-M   'P 1'
#
loop_
_entity.id
_entity.type
_entity.pdbx_description
1 polymer ?
#
loop_
_entity_poly.entity_id
_entity_poly.type
_entity_poly.pdbx_seq_one_letter_code
_entity_poly.pdbx_strand_id
1 'polypeptide(L)'
;MLKLLTLSCIYICCVCPNASADGLTDYLAAGRFDRALRQIDVLLAEPAGGSREKRQRLLALRAKCLFELADYPACEETLLGLIESGTTTRLHKAEFLAQVARLRSFQHDHSRAGETIRRALKLADNPDLRRVAISIALRARKHEEALPHIKKVLEKLPRDPRAHYQLGLIQQRRGEYQLSIPALRRGLEVAALKNEASFELALALRKSERPSEALALLIDLLQEDPTIEHACYQAARCLLEIGGPGQARLAAYLLDYLKALKKSSGPSSRDHHLVAAGKAAEAWLTRAATREALGDDAGSLVNLRKAEGLSPLSPAVILHGARFFLRRGLLAESRRRLARLESAAEELKSSIDERARALNELQSGPWKTAALQLAACGWAEAERHLVEALAASLRAAPGKSASLARLLLARNPASHPALLFLAEHTSAPQLVIPHLHYLSRLCAADPKNTLLRKELATLRKLLLGS
;
A
#
# COMPACT_ATOMS: atom_id res chain seq x y z
N MET A 1 2.13 -7.30 5.75
CA MET A 1 3.12 -8.20 5.09
C MET A 1 3.70 -9.15 6.12
N LEU A 2 3.77 -10.45 5.81
CA LEU A 2 4.39 -11.42 6.71
C LEU A 2 5.90 -11.19 6.74
N LYS A 3 6.45 -10.77 7.89
CA LYS A 3 7.86 -10.99 8.17
C LYS A 3 8.05 -12.48 8.41
N LEU A 4 8.24 -13.26 7.34
CA LEU A 4 8.43 -14.71 7.46
C LEU A 4 9.76 -15.07 8.10
N LEU A 5 10.72 -14.15 8.14
CA LEU A 5 11.96 -14.27 8.92
C LEU A 5 12.34 -12.88 9.43
N THR A 6 12.24 -12.62 10.73
CA THR A 6 13.09 -11.62 11.38
C THR A 6 14.47 -12.24 11.58
N LEU A 7 15.15 -12.54 10.49
CA LEU A 7 16.61 -12.58 10.52
C LEU A 7 17.02 -11.11 10.49
N SER A 8 17.36 -10.56 11.66
CA SER A 8 17.96 -9.23 11.77
C SER A 8 19.09 -9.11 10.75
N CYS A 9 19.32 -7.93 10.17
CA CYS A 9 20.46 -7.69 9.26
C CYS A 9 21.81 -8.15 9.86
N ILE A 10 21.90 -8.21 11.20
CA ILE A 10 23.01 -8.79 11.97
C ILE A 10 23.27 -10.27 11.60
N TYR A 11 22.24 -11.06 11.28
CA TYR A 11 22.34 -12.47 10.89
C TYR A 11 22.87 -12.67 9.47
N ILE A 12 22.79 -11.64 8.61
CA ILE A 12 23.23 -11.66 7.21
C ILE A 12 24.75 -11.47 7.14
N CYS A 13 25.32 -10.60 7.99
CA CYS A 13 26.78 -10.38 8.06
C CYS A 13 27.57 -11.61 8.55
N CYS A 14 26.96 -12.52 9.29
CA CYS A 14 27.64 -13.72 9.83
C CYS A 14 27.71 -14.91 8.86
N VAL A 15 27.20 -14.81 7.63
CA VAL A 15 27.06 -15.96 6.70
C VAL A 15 28.30 -16.19 5.81
N CYS A 16 29.01 -15.14 5.41
CA CYS A 16 30.21 -15.22 4.58
C CYS A 16 31.18 -14.08 4.91
N PRO A 17 32.14 -14.26 5.83
CA PRO A 17 33.15 -13.24 6.11
C PRO A 17 34.16 -13.07 4.95
N ASN A 18 34.37 -14.12 4.16
CA ASN A 18 35.34 -14.14 3.06
C ASN A 18 34.80 -15.00 1.91
N ALA A 19 34.93 -14.47 0.68
CA ALA A 19 34.56 -15.00 -0.64
C ALA A 19 33.09 -14.84 -1.10
N SER A 20 32.92 -13.97 -2.11
CA SER A 20 31.77 -13.73 -3.03
C SER A 20 30.44 -13.18 -2.47
N ALA A 21 30.50 -12.32 -1.45
CA ALA A 21 29.34 -11.68 -0.81
C ALA A 21 28.85 -10.37 -1.45
N ASP A 22 29.47 -9.85 -2.52
CA ASP A 22 29.24 -8.49 -3.07
C ASP A 22 27.93 -8.29 -3.84
N GLY A 23 26.85 -8.97 -3.45
CA GLY A 23 25.56 -8.71 -4.08
C GLY A 23 24.36 -9.38 -3.40
N LEU A 24 24.54 -10.49 -2.68
CA LEU A 24 23.40 -11.19 -2.08
C LEU A 24 22.69 -10.31 -1.03
N THR A 25 23.46 -9.63 -0.19
CA THR A 25 22.95 -8.69 0.81
C THR A 25 22.23 -7.52 0.14
N ASP A 26 22.80 -7.01 -0.94
CA ASP A 26 22.27 -5.87 -1.68
C ASP A 26 21.02 -6.23 -2.47
N TYR A 27 20.96 -7.44 -3.04
CA TYR A 27 19.77 -7.98 -3.68
C TYR A 27 18.64 -8.17 -2.67
N LEU A 28 18.93 -8.73 -1.50
CA LEU A 28 17.94 -8.89 -0.44
C LEU A 28 17.46 -7.52 0.11
N ALA A 29 18.37 -6.57 0.30
CA ALA A 29 18.04 -5.22 0.76
C ALA A 29 17.24 -4.42 -0.28
N ALA A 30 17.55 -4.60 -1.56
CA ALA A 30 16.84 -3.97 -2.68
C ALA A 30 15.56 -4.72 -3.10
N GLY A 31 15.21 -5.83 -2.45
CA GLY A 31 14.03 -6.64 -2.79
C GLY A 31 14.12 -7.39 -4.13
N ARG A 32 15.32 -7.57 -4.68
CA ARG A 32 15.59 -8.33 -5.91
C ARG A 32 15.74 -9.83 -5.59
N PHE A 33 14.64 -10.44 -5.15
CA PHE A 33 14.61 -11.82 -4.67
C PHE A 33 14.92 -12.87 -5.74
N ASP A 34 14.66 -12.58 -7.01
CA ASP A 34 14.99 -13.43 -8.16
C ASP A 34 16.51 -13.59 -8.34
N ARG A 35 17.27 -12.49 -8.18
CA ARG A 35 18.73 -12.50 -8.26
C ARG A 35 19.35 -13.13 -7.02
N ALA A 36 18.80 -12.81 -5.85
CA ALA A 36 19.20 -13.43 -4.60
C ALA A 36 19.02 -14.95 -4.63
N LEU A 37 17.88 -15.45 -5.15
CA LEU A 37 17.59 -16.88 -5.24
C LEU A 37 18.61 -17.61 -6.12
N ARG A 38 18.93 -17.09 -7.31
CA ARG A 38 19.95 -17.71 -8.19
C ARG A 38 21.31 -17.81 -7.51
N GLN A 39 21.72 -16.76 -6.81
CA GLN A 39 23.00 -16.76 -6.10
C GLN A 39 22.99 -17.76 -4.94
N ILE A 40 21.88 -17.89 -4.21
CA ILE A 40 21.70 -18.89 -3.16
C ILE A 40 21.79 -20.31 -3.72
N ASP A 41 21.13 -20.59 -4.85
CA ASP A 41 21.14 -21.92 -5.48
C ASP A 41 22.56 -22.31 -5.95
N VAL A 42 23.35 -21.37 -6.48
CA VAL A 42 24.77 -21.58 -6.80
C VAL A 42 25.57 -21.95 -5.53
N LEU A 43 25.41 -21.18 -4.45
CA LEU A 43 26.10 -21.44 -3.18
C LEU A 43 25.69 -22.79 -2.53
N LEU A 44 24.48 -23.26 -2.80
CA LEU A 44 24.00 -24.57 -2.33
C LEU A 44 24.53 -25.75 -3.18
N ALA A 45 24.93 -25.49 -4.43
CA ALA A 45 25.48 -26.49 -5.34
C ALA A 45 26.99 -26.76 -5.13
N GLU A 46 27.71 -25.87 -4.43
CA GLU A 46 29.14 -26.05 -4.13
C GLU A 46 29.40 -27.28 -3.23
N PRO A 47 30.26 -28.24 -3.65
CA PRO A 47 30.54 -29.44 -2.87
C PRO A 47 31.42 -29.17 -1.64
N ALA A 48 30.86 -29.44 -0.46
CA ALA A 48 31.54 -29.85 0.79
C ALA A 48 32.60 -28.91 1.44
N GLY A 49 32.55 -27.59 1.25
CA GLY A 49 33.37 -26.64 2.04
C GLY A 49 32.63 -25.83 3.12
N GLY A 50 31.28 -25.82 3.09
CA GLY A 50 30.47 -25.02 4.00
C GLY A 50 30.07 -25.76 5.27
N SER A 51 30.16 -25.10 6.44
CA SER A 51 29.65 -25.66 7.69
C SER A 51 28.18 -26.05 7.56
N ARG A 52 27.76 -27.12 8.23
CA ARG A 52 26.36 -27.62 8.26
C ARG A 52 25.36 -26.50 8.57
N GLU A 53 25.77 -25.57 9.42
CA GLU A 53 25.02 -24.37 9.80
C GLU A 53 24.90 -23.35 8.65
N LYS A 54 25.97 -23.12 7.88
CA LYS A 54 25.94 -22.25 6.69
C LYS A 54 24.91 -22.76 5.67
N ARG A 55 24.85 -24.07 5.44
CA ARG A 55 23.88 -24.69 4.52
C ARG A 55 22.44 -24.53 5.01
N GLN A 56 22.17 -24.70 6.31
CA GLN A 56 20.84 -24.45 6.88
C GLN A 56 20.40 -22.99 6.69
N ARG A 57 21.31 -22.03 6.94
CA ARG A 57 21.03 -20.60 6.76
C ARG A 57 20.71 -20.26 5.30
N LEU A 58 21.46 -20.83 4.35
CA LEU A 58 21.19 -20.66 2.91
C LEU A 58 19.82 -21.22 2.52
N LEU A 59 19.44 -22.40 3.00
CA LEU A 59 18.12 -22.98 2.75
C LEU A 59 16.98 -22.14 3.37
N ALA A 60 17.19 -21.55 4.55
CA ALA A 60 16.22 -20.63 5.14
C ALA A 60 16.06 -19.34 4.30
N LEU A 61 17.17 -18.79 3.79
CA LEU A 61 17.14 -17.65 2.85
C LEU A 61 16.49 -18.01 1.51
N ARG A 62 16.73 -19.22 1.01
CA ARG A 62 16.08 -19.77 -0.18
C ARG A 62 14.56 -19.79 -0.01
N ALA A 63 14.08 -20.37 1.09
CA ALA A 63 12.66 -20.40 1.42
C ALA A 63 12.05 -18.98 1.51
N LYS A 64 12.79 -18.01 2.07
CA LYS A 64 12.37 -16.60 2.08
C LYS A 64 12.18 -16.03 0.68
N CYS A 65 13.18 -16.22 -0.21
CA CYS A 65 13.13 -15.68 -1.56
C CYS A 65 11.99 -16.31 -2.36
N LEU A 66 11.80 -17.63 -2.24
CA LEU A 66 10.69 -18.35 -2.87
C LEU A 66 9.33 -17.84 -2.40
N PHE A 67 9.17 -17.55 -1.11
CA PHE A 67 7.94 -16.96 -0.59
C PHE A 67 7.63 -15.58 -1.19
N GLU A 68 8.63 -14.69 -1.25
CA GLU A 68 8.47 -13.34 -1.80
C GLU A 68 8.24 -13.37 -3.32
N LEU A 69 8.77 -14.38 -4.02
CA LEU A 69 8.50 -14.66 -5.43
C LEU A 69 7.18 -15.40 -5.68
N ALA A 70 6.42 -15.70 -4.61
CA ALA A 70 5.17 -16.45 -4.64
C ALA A 70 5.26 -17.90 -5.15
N ASP A 71 6.47 -18.50 -5.16
CA ASP A 71 6.66 -19.93 -5.41
C ASP A 71 6.49 -20.72 -4.09
N TYR A 72 5.23 -20.87 -3.70
CA TYR A 72 4.88 -21.48 -2.43
C TYR A 72 5.15 -23.00 -2.36
N PRO A 73 4.92 -23.81 -3.41
CA PRO A 73 5.26 -25.23 -3.38
C PRO A 73 6.76 -25.48 -3.13
N ALA A 74 7.65 -24.80 -3.87
CA ALA A 74 9.10 -24.95 -3.67
C ALA A 74 9.56 -24.40 -2.31
N CYS A 75 8.90 -23.34 -1.81
CA CYS A 75 9.12 -22.83 -0.45
C CYS A 75 8.78 -23.89 0.61
N GLU A 76 7.63 -24.55 0.47
CA GLU A 76 7.19 -25.60 1.39
C GLU A 76 8.15 -26.78 1.40
N GLU A 77 8.54 -27.26 0.23
CA GLU A 77 9.51 -28.35 0.06
C GLU A 77 10.84 -28.03 0.74
N THR A 78 11.36 -26.82 0.54
CA THR A 78 12.61 -26.36 1.17
C THR A 78 12.52 -26.41 2.70
N LEU A 79 11.40 -25.97 3.27
CA LEU A 79 11.18 -25.97 4.71
C LEU A 79 10.99 -27.38 5.28
N LEU A 80 10.30 -28.28 4.56
CA LEU A 80 10.15 -29.67 4.95
C LEU A 80 11.49 -30.42 4.90
N GLY A 81 12.31 -30.19 3.86
CA GLY A 81 13.66 -30.75 3.78
C GLY A 81 14.56 -30.31 4.94
N LEU A 82 14.45 -29.04 5.37
CA LEU A 82 15.14 -28.54 6.57
C LEU A 82 14.71 -29.30 7.84
N ILE A 83 13.41 -29.60 7.97
CA ILE A 83 12.85 -30.32 9.11
C ILE A 83 13.30 -31.80 9.13
N GLU A 84 13.40 -32.42 7.96
CA GLU A 84 13.74 -33.85 7.78
C GLU A 84 15.25 -34.11 7.91
N SER A 85 16.09 -33.14 7.59
CA SER A 85 17.56 -33.27 7.64
C SER A 85 18.15 -33.60 9.03
N GLY A 86 17.33 -33.66 10.10
CA GLY A 86 17.72 -34.08 11.46
C GLY A 86 18.70 -33.13 12.16
N THR A 87 19.00 -32.00 11.53
CA THR A 87 20.04 -31.04 11.92
C THR A 87 19.54 -29.93 12.86
N THR A 88 18.23 -29.91 13.14
CA THR A 88 17.54 -28.79 13.77
C THR A 88 17.15 -29.11 15.21
N THR A 89 17.31 -28.14 16.12
CA THR A 89 16.84 -28.29 17.50
C THR A 89 15.31 -28.41 17.53
N ARG A 90 14.76 -28.93 18.63
CA ARG A 90 13.31 -29.06 18.82
C ARG A 90 12.57 -27.72 18.63
N LEU A 91 13.18 -26.61 19.06
CA LEU A 91 12.65 -25.25 18.87
C LEU A 91 12.68 -24.82 17.40
N HIS A 92 13.82 -24.92 16.71
CA HIS A 92 13.91 -24.56 15.29
C HIS A 92 12.98 -25.41 14.42
N LYS A 93 12.83 -26.70 14.74
CA LYS A 93 11.86 -27.57 14.06
C LYS A 93 10.42 -27.09 14.26
N ALA A 94 10.07 -26.61 15.45
CA ALA A 94 8.76 -26.02 15.72
C ALA A 94 8.55 -24.72 14.92
N GLU A 95 9.58 -23.87 14.82
CA GLU A 95 9.55 -22.62 14.06
C GLU A 95 9.37 -22.86 12.57
N PHE A 96 10.12 -23.79 11.97
CA PHE A 96 9.95 -24.16 10.56
C PHE A 96 8.55 -24.74 10.28
N LEU A 97 8.03 -25.61 11.18
CA LEU A 97 6.66 -26.09 11.07
C LEU A 97 5.63 -24.94 11.15
N ALA A 98 5.87 -23.93 11.99
CA ALA A 98 5.00 -22.76 12.04
C ALA A 98 5.06 -21.91 10.76
N GLN A 99 6.22 -21.85 10.08
CA GLN A 99 6.34 -21.21 8.77
C GLN A 99 5.56 -21.97 7.70
N VAL A 100 5.67 -23.30 7.65
CA VAL A 100 4.85 -24.16 6.77
C VAL A 100 3.36 -23.97 7.05
N ALA A 101 2.97 -23.90 8.33
CA ALA A 101 1.57 -23.67 8.71
C ALA A 101 1.05 -22.30 8.21
N ARG A 102 1.87 -21.24 8.29
CA ARG A 102 1.52 -19.94 7.71
C ARG A 102 1.34 -20.05 6.21
N LEU A 103 2.28 -20.67 5.51
CA LEU A 103 2.27 -20.85 4.06
C LEU A 103 0.99 -21.56 3.58
N ARG A 104 0.65 -22.69 4.20
CA ARG A 104 -0.60 -23.43 3.92
C ARG A 104 -1.84 -22.58 4.17
N SER A 105 -1.85 -21.81 5.26
CA SER A 105 -2.95 -20.87 5.53
C SER A 105 -3.03 -19.72 4.52
N PHE A 106 -1.94 -19.34 3.86
CA PHE A 106 -1.94 -18.36 2.77
C PHE A 106 -2.54 -18.94 1.48
N GLN A 107 -2.29 -20.21 1.22
CA GLN A 107 -2.91 -20.96 0.12
C GLN A 107 -4.36 -21.38 0.40
N HIS A 108 -4.99 -20.83 1.45
CA HIS A 108 -6.34 -21.17 1.90
C HIS A 108 -6.55 -22.62 2.40
N ASP A 109 -5.47 -23.40 2.55
CA ASP A 109 -5.52 -24.72 3.17
C ASP A 109 -5.43 -24.60 4.70
N HIS A 110 -6.52 -24.12 5.29
CA HIS A 110 -6.62 -23.90 6.73
C HIS A 110 -6.62 -25.19 7.54
N SER A 111 -7.03 -26.32 6.95
CA SER A 111 -7.07 -27.62 7.63
C SER A 111 -5.65 -28.13 7.90
N ARG A 112 -4.84 -28.27 6.84
CA ARG A 112 -3.43 -28.70 6.99
C ARG A 112 -2.62 -27.67 7.77
N ALA A 113 -2.90 -26.37 7.60
CA ALA A 113 -2.27 -25.34 8.42
C ALA A 113 -2.52 -25.56 9.93
N GLY A 114 -3.77 -25.84 10.32
CA GLY A 114 -4.17 -26.14 11.69
C GLY A 114 -3.49 -27.38 12.26
N GLU A 115 -3.36 -28.46 11.47
CA GLU A 115 -2.61 -29.65 11.87
C GLU A 115 -1.12 -29.37 12.06
N THR A 116 -0.53 -28.61 11.15
CA THR A 116 0.91 -28.30 11.16
C THR A 116 1.27 -27.45 12.37
N ILE A 117 0.46 -26.43 12.70
CA ILE A 117 0.73 -25.60 13.87
C ILE A 117 0.51 -26.37 15.19
N ARG A 118 -0.43 -27.33 15.21
CA ARG A 118 -0.58 -28.24 16.36
C ARG A 118 0.66 -29.10 16.56
N ARG A 119 1.27 -29.62 15.48
CA ARG A 119 2.55 -30.34 15.54
C ARG A 119 3.68 -29.45 16.07
N ALA A 120 3.77 -28.20 15.60
CA ALA A 120 4.75 -27.23 16.10
C ALA A 120 4.58 -26.98 17.61
N LEU A 121 3.35 -26.76 18.07
CA LEU A 121 3.03 -26.51 19.48
C LEU A 121 3.31 -27.72 20.40
N LYS A 122 3.27 -28.95 19.88
CA LYS A 122 3.71 -30.16 20.62
C LYS A 122 5.24 -30.19 20.79
N LEU A 123 5.99 -29.63 19.85
CA LEU A 123 7.44 -29.54 19.94
C LEU A 123 7.89 -28.41 20.86
N ALA A 124 7.29 -27.22 20.76
CA ALA A 124 7.59 -26.12 21.65
C ALA A 124 6.33 -25.29 21.91
N ASP A 125 6.16 -24.82 23.14
CA ASP A 125 5.02 -23.99 23.52
C ASP A 125 5.46 -22.59 23.97
N ASN A 126 5.45 -21.65 23.04
CA ASN A 126 5.83 -20.26 23.28
C ASN A 126 4.79 -19.28 22.68
N PRO A 127 4.82 -18.00 23.11
CA PRO A 127 3.87 -16.99 22.62
C PRO A 127 3.88 -16.80 21.11
N ASP A 128 5.02 -16.94 20.43
CA ASP A 128 5.12 -16.70 18.99
C ASP A 128 4.43 -17.79 18.17
N LEU A 129 4.61 -19.06 18.54
CA LEU A 129 3.89 -20.18 17.94
C LEU A 129 2.38 -20.07 18.19
N ARG A 130 1.98 -19.62 19.39
CA ARG A 130 0.56 -19.35 19.69
C ARG A 130 0.00 -18.22 18.86
N ARG A 131 0.73 -17.12 18.65
CA ARG A 131 0.35 -16.03 17.73
C ARG A 131 0.14 -16.54 16.29
N VAL A 132 0.92 -17.53 15.86
CA VAL A 132 0.68 -18.21 14.56
C VAL A 132 -0.64 -18.97 14.57
N ALA A 133 -0.88 -19.80 15.59
CA ALA A 133 -2.12 -20.55 15.74
C ALA A 133 -3.36 -19.64 15.73
N ILE A 134 -3.31 -18.54 16.49
CA ILE A 134 -4.37 -17.51 16.49
C ILE A 134 -4.60 -16.96 15.08
N SER A 135 -3.52 -16.60 14.39
CA SER A 135 -3.60 -16.03 13.04
C SER A 135 -4.15 -17.01 11.99
N ILE A 136 -3.93 -18.31 12.16
CA ILE A 136 -4.49 -19.36 11.28
C ILE A 136 -5.97 -19.56 11.60
N ALA A 137 -6.33 -19.70 12.88
CA ALA A 137 -7.71 -19.88 13.31
C ALA A 137 -8.61 -18.69 12.92
N LEU A 138 -8.13 -17.45 13.08
CA LEU A 138 -8.86 -16.26 12.66
C LEU A 138 -9.06 -16.18 11.13
N ARG A 139 -8.05 -16.57 10.33
CA ARG A 139 -8.20 -16.65 8.86
C ARG A 139 -9.21 -17.71 8.43
N ALA A 140 -9.21 -18.85 9.13
CA ALA A 140 -10.18 -19.93 8.93
C ALA A 140 -11.59 -19.58 9.45
N ARG A 141 -11.81 -18.36 9.97
CA ARG A 141 -13.04 -17.92 10.66
C ARG A 141 -13.44 -18.79 11.86
N LYS A 142 -12.49 -19.53 12.42
CA LYS A 142 -12.66 -20.38 13.60
C LYS A 142 -12.32 -19.60 14.86
N HIS A 143 -13.16 -18.62 15.17
CA HIS A 143 -12.92 -17.67 16.27
C HIS A 143 -12.80 -18.36 17.63
N GLU A 144 -13.60 -19.40 17.87
CA GLU A 144 -13.60 -20.16 19.13
C GLU A 144 -12.30 -20.96 19.33
N GLU A 145 -11.70 -21.49 18.25
CA GLU A 145 -10.40 -22.18 18.33
C GLU A 145 -9.27 -21.19 18.66
N ALA A 146 -9.40 -19.90 18.35
CA ALA A 146 -8.37 -18.89 18.59
C ALA A 146 -8.30 -18.44 20.05
N LEU A 147 -9.43 -18.38 20.75
CA LEU A 147 -9.53 -17.89 22.14
C LEU A 147 -8.58 -18.57 23.14
N PRO A 148 -8.47 -19.91 23.22
CA PRO A 148 -7.56 -20.54 24.17
C PRO A 148 -6.09 -20.19 23.88
N HIS A 149 -5.73 -19.94 22.63
CA HIS A 149 -4.38 -19.48 22.28
C HIS A 149 -4.17 -18.02 22.70
N ILE A 150 -5.16 -17.14 22.52
CA ILE A 150 -5.11 -15.73 22.96
C ILE A 150 -4.94 -15.65 24.48
N LYS A 151 -5.74 -16.41 25.23
CA LYS A 151 -5.64 -16.47 26.70
C LYS A 151 -4.22 -16.82 27.16
N LYS A 152 -3.63 -17.89 26.59
CA LYS A 152 -2.25 -18.30 26.92
C LYS A 152 -1.17 -17.30 26.50
N VAL A 153 -1.40 -16.51 25.45
CA VAL A 153 -0.48 -15.41 25.10
C VAL A 153 -0.60 -14.30 26.14
N LEU A 154 -1.82 -13.91 26.52
CA LEU A 154 -2.06 -12.85 27.51
C LEU A 154 -1.65 -13.25 28.94
N GLU A 155 -1.68 -14.53 29.30
CA GLU A 155 -1.12 -15.03 30.56
C GLU A 155 0.39 -14.75 30.67
N LYS A 156 1.14 -14.97 29.59
CA LYS A 156 2.59 -14.73 29.54
C LYS A 156 2.93 -13.26 29.26
N LEU A 157 2.11 -12.59 28.45
CA LEU A 157 2.32 -11.22 27.97
C LEU A 157 1.02 -10.41 28.17
N PRO A 158 0.71 -9.97 29.41
CA PRO A 158 -0.58 -9.34 29.73
C PRO A 158 -0.88 -8.05 28.98
N ARG A 159 0.16 -7.38 28.47
CA ARG A 159 0.07 -6.14 27.71
C ARG A 159 0.29 -6.33 26.21
N ASP A 160 0.25 -7.56 25.68
CA ASP A 160 0.51 -7.79 24.26
C ASP A 160 -0.55 -7.11 23.37
N PRO A 161 -0.21 -6.04 22.63
CA PRO A 161 -1.19 -5.26 21.86
C PRO A 161 -1.88 -6.08 20.78
N ARG A 162 -1.15 -7.03 20.19
CA ARG A 162 -1.62 -7.87 19.10
C ARG A 162 -2.64 -8.90 19.58
N ALA A 163 -2.38 -9.55 20.71
CA ALA A 163 -3.33 -10.47 21.32
C ALA A 163 -4.60 -9.74 21.79
N HIS A 164 -4.48 -8.54 22.36
CA HIS A 164 -5.64 -7.69 22.69
C HIS A 164 -6.45 -7.31 21.46
N TYR A 165 -5.79 -6.86 20.38
CA TYR A 165 -6.48 -6.59 19.11
C TYR A 165 -7.25 -7.83 18.59
N GLN A 166 -6.60 -9.00 18.60
CA GLN A 166 -7.22 -10.26 18.17
C GLN A 166 -8.40 -10.68 19.07
N LEU A 167 -8.32 -10.43 20.38
CA LEU A 167 -9.43 -10.63 21.31
C LEU A 167 -10.61 -9.71 20.97
N GLY A 168 -10.32 -8.42 20.72
CA GLY A 168 -11.31 -7.42 20.33
C GLY A 168 -12.06 -7.81 19.05
N LEU A 169 -11.35 -8.33 18.04
CA LEU A 169 -11.98 -8.85 16.82
C LEU A 169 -12.97 -9.99 17.09
N ILE A 170 -12.63 -10.91 18.01
CA ILE A 170 -13.51 -12.03 18.36
C ILE A 170 -14.74 -11.52 19.10
N GLN A 171 -14.56 -10.60 20.05
CA GLN A 171 -15.66 -9.96 20.78
C GLN A 171 -16.62 -9.23 19.82
N GLN A 172 -16.11 -8.49 18.84
CA GLN A 172 -16.95 -7.87 17.81
C GLN A 172 -17.73 -8.89 16.98
N ARG A 173 -17.13 -10.03 16.64
CA ARG A 173 -17.81 -11.11 15.90
C ARG A 173 -18.95 -11.73 16.71
N ARG A 174 -18.84 -11.73 18.04
CA ARG A 174 -19.90 -12.15 18.97
C ARG A 174 -20.95 -11.06 19.23
N GLY A 175 -20.79 -9.86 18.65
CA GLY A 175 -21.67 -8.71 18.92
C GLY A 175 -21.37 -8.00 20.24
N GLU A 176 -20.30 -8.38 20.94
CA GLU A 176 -19.86 -7.80 22.21
C GLU A 176 -19.09 -6.48 21.98
N TYR A 177 -19.71 -5.51 21.30
CA TYR A 177 -19.04 -4.31 20.81
C TYR A 177 -18.49 -3.42 21.94
N GLN A 178 -19.20 -3.30 23.07
CA GLN A 178 -18.71 -2.52 24.21
C GLN A 178 -17.47 -3.16 24.86
N LEU A 179 -17.45 -4.50 24.96
CA LEU A 179 -16.33 -5.24 25.55
C LEU A 179 -15.08 -5.22 24.65
N SER A 180 -15.25 -5.07 23.33
CA SER A 180 -14.12 -5.05 22.39
C SER A 180 -13.34 -3.74 22.38
N ILE A 181 -13.97 -2.61 22.73
CA ILE A 181 -13.36 -1.27 22.70
C ILE A 181 -12.01 -1.20 23.44
N PRO A 182 -11.88 -1.60 24.73
CA PRO A 182 -10.60 -1.54 25.42
C PRO A 182 -9.53 -2.43 24.76
N ALA A 183 -9.92 -3.61 24.26
CA ALA A 183 -9.01 -4.55 23.61
C ALA A 183 -8.52 -4.01 22.24
N LEU A 184 -9.40 -3.38 21.46
CA LEU A 184 -9.04 -2.74 20.19
C LEU A 184 -8.19 -1.48 20.39
N ARG A 185 -8.43 -0.69 21.45
CA ARG A 185 -7.58 0.45 21.82
C ARG A 185 -6.13 0.03 22.08
N ARG A 186 -5.91 -1.12 22.72
CA ARG A 186 -4.54 -1.67 22.87
C ARG A 186 -3.90 -1.96 21.52
N GLY A 187 -4.66 -2.41 20.53
CA GLY A 187 -4.16 -2.64 19.17
C GLY A 187 -3.49 -1.42 18.53
N LEU A 188 -3.92 -0.20 18.90
CA LEU A 188 -3.34 1.06 18.42
C LEU A 188 -1.91 1.31 18.89
N GLU A 189 -1.46 0.62 19.95
CA GLU A 189 -0.09 0.76 20.48
C GLU A 189 0.97 0.22 19.51
N VAL A 190 0.58 -0.57 18.49
CA VAL A 190 1.48 -1.11 17.47
C VAL A 190 1.22 -0.41 16.14
N ALA A 191 2.24 0.30 15.63
CA ALA A 191 2.16 1.04 14.36
C ALA A 191 1.68 0.16 13.18
N ALA A 192 2.15 -1.09 13.11
CA ALA A 192 1.78 -2.04 12.06
C ALA A 192 0.31 -2.54 12.13
N LEU A 193 -0.43 -2.21 13.20
CA LEU A 193 -1.86 -2.51 13.36
C LEU A 193 -2.70 -1.24 13.48
N LYS A 194 -2.09 -0.05 13.49
CA LYS A 194 -2.77 1.22 13.80
C LYS A 194 -4.00 1.43 12.92
N ASN A 195 -3.88 1.20 11.62
CA ASN A 195 -4.96 1.45 10.67
C ASN A 195 -6.09 0.41 10.81
N GLU A 196 -5.74 -0.88 10.88
CA GLU A 196 -6.71 -1.95 11.06
C GLU A 196 -7.43 -1.85 12.42
N ALA A 197 -6.68 -1.61 13.50
CA ALA A 197 -7.24 -1.42 14.84
C ALA A 197 -8.10 -0.16 14.95
N SER A 198 -7.73 0.95 14.30
CA SER A 198 -8.54 2.17 14.26
C SER A 198 -9.88 1.92 13.56
N PHE A 199 -9.86 1.22 12.43
CA PHE A 199 -11.07 0.89 11.67
C PHE A 199 -12.01 -0.02 12.48
N GLU A 200 -11.48 -1.10 13.06
CA GLU A 200 -12.27 -2.04 13.85
C GLU A 200 -12.80 -1.37 15.14
N LEU A 201 -12.01 -0.51 15.78
CA LEU A 201 -12.47 0.29 16.91
C LEU A 201 -13.60 1.24 16.51
N ALA A 202 -13.50 1.91 15.36
CA ALA A 202 -14.58 2.76 14.86
C ALA A 202 -15.87 1.97 14.61
N LEU A 203 -15.78 0.75 14.07
CA LEU A 203 -16.93 -0.15 13.93
C LEU A 203 -17.54 -0.52 15.28
N ALA A 204 -16.73 -0.88 16.27
CA ALA A 204 -17.19 -1.19 17.63
C ALA A 204 -17.87 0.00 18.29
N LEU A 205 -17.30 1.21 18.18
CA LEU A 205 -17.86 2.44 18.73
C LEU A 205 -19.20 2.78 18.07
N ARG A 206 -19.28 2.75 16.74
CA ARG A 206 -20.54 3.02 16.01
C ARG A 206 -21.63 2.03 16.41
N LYS A 207 -21.30 0.74 16.50
CA LYS A 207 -22.23 -0.32 16.93
C LYS A 207 -22.60 -0.27 18.41
N SER A 208 -21.82 0.43 19.22
CA SER A 208 -22.10 0.71 20.63
C SER A 208 -22.71 2.10 20.82
N GLU A 209 -23.43 2.62 19.82
CA GLU A 209 -24.16 3.90 19.85
C GLU A 209 -23.27 5.14 20.10
N ARG A 210 -21.99 5.07 19.71
CA ARG A 210 -21.02 6.17 19.82
C ARG A 210 -20.52 6.62 18.44
N PRO A 211 -21.40 7.07 17.52
CA PRO A 211 -21.03 7.37 16.14
C PRO A 211 -20.08 8.58 16.00
N SER A 212 -20.13 9.56 16.92
CA SER A 212 -19.22 10.72 16.89
C SER A 212 -17.75 10.34 17.15
N GLU A 213 -17.51 9.44 18.11
CA GLU A 213 -16.16 8.92 18.36
C GLU A 213 -15.67 8.00 17.23
N ALA A 214 -16.57 7.20 16.66
CA ALA A 214 -16.26 6.40 15.48
C ALA A 214 -15.87 7.28 14.29
N LEU A 215 -16.61 8.36 14.05
CA LEU A 215 -16.35 9.30 12.97
C LEU A 215 -14.97 9.95 13.12
N ALA A 216 -14.56 10.33 14.34
CA ALA A 216 -13.23 10.88 14.58
C ALA A 216 -12.10 9.95 14.13
N LEU A 217 -12.19 8.65 14.48
CA LEU A 217 -11.21 7.65 14.05
C LEU A 217 -11.20 7.42 12.54
N LEU A 218 -12.38 7.46 11.90
CA LEU A 218 -12.51 7.31 10.46
C LEU A 218 -11.96 8.52 9.70
N ILE A 219 -12.13 9.73 10.23
CA ILE A 219 -11.52 10.96 9.72
C ILE A 219 -10.00 10.85 9.81
N ASP A 220 -9.44 10.36 10.92
CA ASP A 220 -8.00 10.13 11.04
C ASP A 220 -7.48 9.12 10.01
N LEU A 221 -8.24 8.04 9.73
CA LEU A 221 -7.89 7.09 8.68
C LEU A 221 -7.90 7.72 7.28
N LEU A 222 -8.92 8.51 6.97
CA LEU A 222 -9.06 9.17 5.67
C LEU A 222 -8.09 10.34 5.48
N GLN A 223 -7.57 10.91 6.57
CA GLN A 223 -6.45 11.85 6.56
C GLN A 223 -5.17 11.18 6.08
N GLU A 224 -4.90 9.96 6.52
CA GLU A 224 -3.70 9.21 6.12
C GLU A 224 -3.83 8.66 4.70
N ASP A 225 -4.97 8.04 4.40
CA ASP A 225 -5.27 7.50 3.07
C ASP A 225 -6.73 7.79 2.68
N PRO A 226 -6.96 8.73 1.75
CA PRO A 226 -8.30 9.12 1.33
C PRO A 226 -8.97 8.05 0.46
N THR A 227 -8.25 7.00 0.04
CA THR A 227 -8.75 5.97 -0.86
C THR A 227 -9.35 4.75 -0.14
N ILE A 228 -9.36 4.75 1.21
CA ILE A 228 -9.93 3.65 2.00
C ILE A 228 -11.47 3.67 1.88
N GLU A 229 -11.99 2.92 0.91
CA GLU A 229 -13.43 2.81 0.61
C GLU A 229 -14.28 2.46 1.83
N HIS A 230 -13.83 1.48 2.62
CA HIS A 230 -14.56 1.03 3.80
C HIS A 230 -14.64 2.13 4.86
N ALA A 231 -13.59 2.95 5.02
CA ALA A 231 -13.60 4.08 5.93
C ALA A 231 -14.53 5.19 5.43
N CYS A 232 -14.52 5.49 4.13
CA CYS A 232 -15.47 6.43 3.51
C CYS A 232 -16.92 6.01 3.76
N TYR A 233 -17.24 4.74 3.52
CA TYR A 233 -18.57 4.19 3.74
C TYR A 233 -19.01 4.29 5.20
N GLN A 234 -18.15 3.88 6.14
CA GLN A 234 -18.49 3.94 7.56
C GLN A 234 -18.56 5.39 8.08
N ALA A 235 -17.75 6.31 7.54
CA ALA A 235 -17.81 7.73 7.90
C ALA A 235 -19.13 8.35 7.47
N ALA A 236 -19.58 8.08 6.23
CA ALA A 236 -20.89 8.49 5.74
C ALA A 236 -22.01 7.95 6.63
N ARG A 237 -21.92 6.69 7.06
CA ARG A 237 -22.88 6.11 8.00
C ARG A 237 -22.88 6.79 9.37
N CYS A 238 -21.71 7.07 9.93
CA CYS A 238 -21.62 7.79 11.20
C CYS A 238 -22.27 9.17 11.09
N LEU A 239 -22.03 9.90 9.99
CA LEU A 239 -22.66 11.20 9.74
C LEU A 239 -24.18 11.12 9.67
N LEU A 240 -24.72 10.10 8.99
CA LEU A 240 -26.17 9.86 8.94
C LEU A 240 -26.75 9.50 10.32
N GLU A 241 -26.02 8.74 11.13
CA GLU A 241 -26.41 8.33 12.49
C GLU A 241 -26.32 9.48 13.51
N ILE A 242 -25.34 10.38 13.37
CA ILE A 242 -25.24 11.63 14.17
C ILE A 242 -26.43 12.55 13.84
N GLY A 243 -26.83 12.60 12.56
CA GLY A 243 -27.95 13.41 12.10
C GLY A 243 -27.60 14.90 11.94
N GLY A 244 -28.55 15.66 11.39
CA GLY A 244 -28.42 17.09 11.10
C GLY A 244 -28.25 17.40 9.61
N PRO A 245 -28.67 18.60 9.13
CA PRO A 245 -28.67 18.94 7.70
C PRO A 245 -27.25 19.05 7.13
N GLY A 246 -26.27 19.49 7.92
CA GLY A 246 -24.86 19.57 7.51
C GLY A 246 -24.23 18.20 7.36
N GLN A 247 -24.44 17.31 8.33
CA GLN A 247 -23.94 15.94 8.36
C GLN A 247 -24.55 15.10 7.22
N ALA A 248 -25.85 15.25 6.96
CA ALA A 248 -26.52 14.58 5.84
C ALA A 248 -25.93 15.00 4.49
N ARG A 249 -25.64 16.30 4.31
CA ARG A 249 -25.00 16.82 3.10
C ARG A 249 -23.58 16.26 2.93
N LEU A 250 -22.79 16.24 4.00
CA LEU A 250 -21.44 15.66 3.99
C LEU A 250 -21.47 14.15 3.71
N ALA A 251 -22.43 13.42 4.27
CA ALA A 251 -22.61 12.00 4.01
C ALA A 251 -22.92 11.74 2.53
N ALA A 252 -23.78 12.55 1.90
CA ALA A 252 -24.06 12.46 0.46
C ALA A 252 -22.79 12.66 -0.38
N TYR A 253 -21.96 13.67 -0.06
CA TYR A 253 -20.69 13.88 -0.74
C TYR A 253 -19.71 12.71 -0.57
N LEU A 254 -19.61 12.15 0.64
CA LEU A 254 -18.77 10.98 0.88
C LEU A 254 -19.25 9.75 0.11
N LEU A 255 -20.56 9.57 -0.07
CA LEU A 255 -21.12 8.48 -0.85
C LEU A 255 -20.85 8.66 -2.35
N ASP A 256 -20.94 9.89 -2.87
CA ASP A 256 -20.58 10.17 -4.26
C ASP A 256 -19.08 10.01 -4.51
N TYR A 257 -18.25 10.46 -3.57
CA TYR A 257 -16.81 10.19 -3.57
C TYR A 257 -16.52 8.68 -3.55
N LEU A 258 -17.20 7.91 -2.70
CA LEU A 258 -17.09 6.44 -2.64
C LEU A 258 -17.47 5.77 -3.96
N LYS A 259 -18.55 6.22 -4.62
CA LYS A 259 -18.93 5.68 -5.95
C LYS A 259 -17.81 5.91 -6.96
N ALA A 260 -17.22 7.10 -6.94
CA ALA A 260 -16.10 7.47 -7.79
C ALA A 260 -14.88 6.58 -7.49
N LEU A 261 -14.53 6.40 -6.20
CA LEU A 261 -13.47 5.50 -5.75
C LEU A 261 -13.70 4.06 -6.21
N LYS A 262 -14.87 3.48 -5.97
CA LYS A 262 -15.22 2.10 -6.37
C LYS A 262 -15.03 1.83 -7.85
N LYS A 263 -15.36 2.82 -8.69
CA LYS A 263 -15.13 2.75 -10.14
C LYS A 263 -13.63 2.67 -10.49
N SER A 264 -12.77 3.16 -9.62
CA SER A 264 -11.31 3.22 -9.82
C SER A 264 -10.51 2.09 -9.15
N SER A 265 -11.00 1.54 -8.05
CA SER A 265 -10.31 0.56 -7.19
C SER A 265 -10.72 -0.88 -7.45
N GLY A 266 -11.97 -1.11 -7.86
CA GLY A 266 -12.55 -2.45 -7.96
C GLY A 266 -12.42 -3.06 -9.35
N PRO A 267 -12.36 -4.40 -9.43
CA PRO A 267 -12.77 -5.06 -10.64
C PRO A 267 -14.26 -4.80 -10.84
N SER A 268 -14.59 -3.90 -11.76
CA SER A 268 -15.92 -3.93 -12.37
C SER A 268 -16.20 -5.35 -12.88
N SER A 269 -17.47 -5.75 -13.07
CA SER A 269 -17.78 -7.04 -13.73
C SER A 269 -16.93 -7.21 -15.01
N ARG A 270 -16.74 -6.10 -15.72
CA ARG A 270 -15.86 -5.97 -16.88
C ARG A 270 -14.38 -6.26 -16.61
N ASP A 271 -13.79 -5.83 -15.49
CA ASP A 271 -12.39 -6.18 -15.15
C ASP A 271 -12.23 -7.69 -14.91
N HIS A 272 -13.19 -8.34 -14.25
CA HIS A 272 -13.18 -9.80 -14.10
C HIS A 272 -13.29 -10.49 -15.46
N HIS A 273 -14.17 -10.01 -16.34
CA HIS A 273 -14.25 -10.53 -17.71
C HIS A 273 -12.96 -10.31 -18.50
N LEU A 274 -12.31 -9.15 -18.38
CA LEU A 274 -11.03 -8.87 -19.05
C LEU A 274 -9.93 -9.79 -18.52
N VAL A 275 -9.79 -9.94 -17.20
CA VAL A 275 -8.81 -10.86 -16.61
C VAL A 275 -9.08 -12.30 -17.01
N ALA A 276 -10.35 -12.75 -16.96
CA ALA A 276 -10.75 -14.08 -17.38
C ALA A 276 -10.51 -14.33 -18.88
N ALA A 277 -10.61 -13.28 -19.71
CA ALA A 277 -10.28 -13.30 -21.13
C ALA A 277 -8.78 -13.13 -21.42
N GLY A 278 -7.90 -13.20 -20.41
CA GLY A 278 -6.44 -13.06 -20.58
C GLY A 278 -5.94 -11.62 -20.78
N LYS A 279 -6.81 -10.61 -20.65
CA LYS A 279 -6.54 -9.19 -20.89
C LYS A 279 -6.23 -8.43 -19.61
N ALA A 280 -5.37 -9.01 -18.76
CA ALA A 280 -5.02 -8.43 -17.46
C ALA A 280 -4.38 -7.03 -17.59
N ALA A 281 -3.55 -6.78 -18.62
CA ALA A 281 -2.97 -5.46 -18.87
C ALA A 281 -4.03 -4.40 -19.18
N GLU A 282 -5.06 -4.74 -19.98
CA GLU A 282 -6.17 -3.83 -20.28
C GLU A 282 -6.99 -3.49 -19.01
N ALA A 283 -7.18 -4.45 -18.11
CA ALA A 283 -7.83 -4.21 -16.81
C ALA A 283 -7.02 -3.26 -15.91
N TRP A 284 -5.69 -3.31 -15.93
CA TRP A 284 -4.88 -2.33 -15.21
C TRP A 284 -4.93 -0.94 -15.85
N LEU A 285 -5.04 -0.85 -17.19
CA LEU A 285 -5.21 0.42 -17.88
C LEU A 285 -6.55 1.08 -17.61
N THR A 286 -7.65 0.33 -17.57
CA THR A 286 -8.97 0.89 -17.19
C THR A 286 -8.92 1.49 -15.78
N ARG A 287 -8.19 0.85 -14.86
CA ARG A 287 -7.94 1.39 -13.51
C ARG A 287 -7.05 2.62 -13.50
N ALA A 288 -6.01 2.66 -14.33
CA ALA A 288 -5.16 3.84 -14.46
C ALA A 288 -5.97 5.05 -14.97
N ALA A 289 -6.79 4.85 -16.00
CA ALA A 289 -7.64 5.88 -16.60
C ALA A 289 -8.70 6.41 -15.61
N THR A 290 -9.32 5.52 -14.83
CA THR A 290 -10.32 5.92 -13.84
C THR A 290 -9.70 6.69 -12.68
N ARG A 291 -8.54 6.26 -12.16
CA ARG A 291 -7.81 7.02 -11.13
C ARG A 291 -7.34 8.39 -11.63
N GLU A 292 -6.88 8.46 -12.87
CA GLU A 292 -6.56 9.74 -13.52
C GLU A 292 -7.79 10.66 -13.56
N ALA A 293 -8.97 10.14 -13.89
CA ALA A 293 -10.22 10.92 -13.89
C ALA A 293 -10.62 11.42 -12.49
N LEU A 294 -10.22 10.72 -11.42
CA LEU A 294 -10.38 11.16 -10.03
C LEU A 294 -9.31 12.17 -9.58
N GLY A 295 -8.28 12.41 -10.39
CA GLY A 295 -7.12 13.21 -9.99
C GLY A 295 -6.13 12.46 -9.09
N ASP A 296 -6.24 11.14 -8.96
CA ASP A 296 -5.24 10.30 -8.29
C ASP A 296 -4.13 9.91 -9.28
N ASP A 297 -3.26 10.89 -9.59
CA ASP A 297 -2.14 10.71 -10.52
C ASP A 297 -1.12 9.68 -10.01
N ALA A 298 -0.92 9.60 -8.69
CA ALA A 298 -0.01 8.65 -8.07
C ALA A 298 -0.51 7.21 -8.26
N GLY A 299 -1.77 6.95 -7.90
CA GLY A 299 -2.39 5.64 -8.10
C GLY A 299 -2.58 5.28 -9.57
N SER A 300 -2.80 6.25 -10.45
CA SER A 300 -2.82 6.06 -11.91
C SER A 300 -1.46 5.57 -12.43
N LEU A 301 -0.36 6.22 -12.04
CA LEU A 301 1.00 5.81 -12.43
C LEU A 301 1.36 4.41 -11.91
N VAL A 302 0.94 4.06 -10.70
CA VAL A 302 1.14 2.70 -10.16
C VAL A 302 0.43 1.65 -11.03
N ASN A 303 -0.81 1.92 -11.43
CA ASN A 303 -1.58 0.99 -12.27
C ASN A 303 -1.02 0.94 -13.70
N LEU A 304 -0.59 2.06 -14.26
CA LEU A 304 0.10 2.12 -15.54
C LEU A 304 1.36 1.26 -15.55
N ARG A 305 2.21 1.36 -14.52
CA ARG A 305 3.42 0.53 -14.39
C ARG A 305 3.11 -0.96 -14.30
N LYS A 306 2.01 -1.34 -13.63
CA LYS A 306 1.56 -2.74 -13.61
C LYS A 306 1.13 -3.22 -15.00
N ALA A 307 0.41 -2.38 -15.75
CA ALA A 307 0.05 -2.68 -17.13
C ALA A 307 1.29 -2.81 -18.03
N GLU A 308 2.25 -1.89 -17.91
CA GLU A 308 3.55 -1.93 -18.61
C GLU A 308 4.35 -3.19 -18.26
N GLY A 309 4.35 -3.62 -17.00
CA GLY A 309 5.04 -4.86 -16.58
C GLY A 309 4.42 -6.14 -17.14
N LEU A 310 3.10 -6.15 -17.38
CA LEU A 310 2.40 -7.30 -17.95
C LEU A 310 2.46 -7.34 -19.48
N SER A 311 2.38 -6.18 -20.14
CA SER A 311 2.37 -6.10 -21.60
C SER A 311 3.08 -4.82 -22.08
N PRO A 312 4.43 -4.80 -22.06
CA PRO A 312 5.23 -3.60 -22.31
C PRO A 312 5.15 -3.09 -23.76
N LEU A 313 4.84 -3.99 -24.71
CA LEU A 313 4.71 -3.70 -26.14
C LEU A 313 3.26 -3.51 -26.59
N SER A 314 2.29 -3.57 -25.66
CA SER A 314 0.88 -3.35 -25.99
C SER A 314 0.65 -1.90 -26.47
N PRO A 315 0.07 -1.70 -27.66
CA PRO A 315 -0.28 -0.36 -28.15
C PRO A 315 -1.18 0.41 -27.19
N ALA A 316 -2.17 -0.25 -26.58
CA ALA A 316 -3.07 0.39 -25.63
C ALA A 316 -2.31 0.96 -24.41
N VAL A 317 -1.33 0.21 -23.89
CA VAL A 317 -0.53 0.61 -22.72
C VAL A 317 0.36 1.80 -23.07
N ILE A 318 1.06 1.72 -24.18
CA ILE A 318 1.99 2.75 -24.64
C ILE A 318 1.23 4.05 -24.94
N LEU A 319 0.10 3.97 -25.65
CA LEU A 319 -0.72 5.14 -25.97
C LEU A 319 -1.33 5.79 -24.74
N HIS A 320 -1.81 5.00 -23.78
CA HIS A 320 -2.33 5.54 -22.52
C HIS A 320 -1.25 6.30 -21.75
N GLY A 321 -0.06 5.70 -21.59
CA GLY A 321 1.07 6.33 -20.91
C GLY A 321 1.54 7.60 -21.63
N ALA A 322 1.67 7.58 -22.96
CA ALA A 322 2.04 8.76 -23.73
C ALA A 322 1.03 9.91 -23.55
N ARG A 323 -0.28 9.60 -23.65
CA ARG A 323 -1.36 10.58 -23.41
C ARG A 323 -1.33 11.16 -22.00
N PHE A 324 -1.07 10.32 -20.98
CA PHE A 324 -0.95 10.76 -19.59
C PHE A 324 0.11 11.86 -19.41
N PHE A 325 1.30 11.65 -19.98
CA PHE A 325 2.40 12.62 -19.88
C PHE A 325 2.21 13.85 -20.77
N LEU A 326 1.66 13.67 -21.98
CA LEU A 326 1.30 14.76 -22.88
C LEU A 326 0.36 15.76 -22.20
N ARG A 327 -0.74 15.27 -21.58
CA ARG A 327 -1.71 16.13 -20.89
C ARG A 327 -1.09 16.98 -19.77
N ARG A 328 0.04 16.54 -19.22
CA ARG A 328 0.75 17.18 -18.10
C ARG A 328 2.00 17.95 -18.53
N GLY A 329 2.25 18.05 -19.84
CA GLY A 329 3.31 18.87 -20.41
C GLY A 329 4.67 18.18 -20.53
N LEU A 330 4.80 16.89 -20.20
CA LEU A 330 6.04 16.11 -20.32
C LEU A 330 6.18 15.54 -21.75
N LEU A 331 6.49 16.40 -22.71
CA LEU A 331 6.48 16.06 -24.14
C LEU A 331 7.57 15.03 -24.51
N ALA A 332 8.79 15.21 -24.01
CA ALA A 332 9.89 14.27 -24.25
C ALA A 332 9.59 12.88 -23.68
N GLU A 333 9.03 12.80 -22.47
CA GLU A 333 8.63 11.54 -21.84
C GLU A 333 7.49 10.83 -22.60
N SER A 334 6.57 11.60 -23.19
CA SER A 334 5.53 11.09 -24.09
C SER A 334 6.13 10.52 -25.39
N ARG A 335 7.06 11.24 -26.04
CA ARG A 335 7.77 10.78 -27.24
C ARG A 335 8.56 9.49 -26.99
N ARG A 336 9.28 9.40 -25.87
CA ARG A 336 10.04 8.20 -25.48
C ARG A 336 9.15 6.95 -25.36
N ARG A 337 7.90 7.10 -24.91
CA ARG A 337 6.93 5.98 -24.90
C ARG A 337 6.50 5.60 -26.30
N LEU A 338 6.11 6.58 -27.11
CA LEU A 338 5.68 6.36 -28.49
C LEU A 338 6.75 5.71 -29.36
N ALA A 339 8.03 5.97 -29.11
CA ALA A 339 9.13 5.37 -29.86
C ALA A 339 9.19 3.82 -29.77
N ARG A 340 8.46 3.21 -28.82
CA ARG A 340 8.33 1.76 -28.68
C ARG A 340 7.31 1.12 -29.63
N LEU A 341 6.56 1.93 -30.38
CA LEU A 341 5.58 1.46 -31.37
C LEU A 341 6.15 1.54 -32.79
N GLU A 342 6.16 0.40 -33.48
CA GLU A 342 6.60 0.29 -34.88
C GLU A 342 5.62 0.97 -35.85
N SER A 343 4.31 0.84 -35.61
CA SER A 343 3.27 1.56 -36.36
C SER A 343 2.80 2.80 -35.59
N ALA A 344 2.89 3.95 -36.24
CA ALA A 344 2.76 5.25 -35.62
C ALA A 344 1.32 5.59 -35.19
N ALA A 345 1.15 6.07 -33.96
CA ALA A 345 0.04 6.96 -33.64
C ALA A 345 0.37 8.37 -34.12
N GLU A 346 0.32 8.57 -35.44
CA GLU A 346 0.56 9.85 -36.13
C GLU A 346 -0.22 11.00 -35.46
N GLU A 347 -1.48 10.76 -35.10
CA GLU A 347 -2.33 11.73 -34.40
C GLU A 347 -1.71 12.20 -33.07
N LEU A 348 -1.14 11.29 -32.27
CA LEU A 348 -0.53 11.64 -31.00
C LEU A 348 0.83 12.32 -31.18
N LYS A 349 1.59 11.94 -32.21
CA LYS A 349 2.82 12.65 -32.59
C LYS A 349 2.51 14.10 -33.00
N SER A 350 1.52 14.30 -33.88
CA SER A 350 1.04 15.63 -34.25
C SER A 350 0.60 16.44 -33.03
N SER A 351 -0.17 15.84 -32.13
CA SER A 351 -0.60 16.49 -30.88
C SER A 351 0.58 16.94 -30.00
N ILE A 352 1.66 16.15 -29.94
CA ILE A 352 2.89 16.53 -29.20
C ILE A 352 3.58 17.71 -29.89
N ASP A 353 3.68 17.67 -31.22
CA ASP A 353 4.37 18.70 -32.01
C ASP A 353 3.60 20.02 -32.06
N GLU A 354 2.27 19.96 -32.14
CA GLU A 354 1.38 21.10 -31.93
C GLU A 354 1.56 21.70 -30.54
N ARG A 355 1.62 20.86 -29.51
CA ARG A 355 1.83 21.34 -28.14
C ARG A 355 3.20 22.00 -27.98
N ALA A 356 4.25 21.45 -28.60
CA ALA A 356 5.58 22.04 -28.60
C ALA A 356 5.61 23.40 -29.32
N ARG A 357 4.95 23.51 -30.48
CA ARG A 357 4.79 24.79 -31.21
C ARG A 357 4.05 25.83 -30.37
N ALA A 358 2.93 25.46 -29.77
CA ALA A 358 2.16 26.36 -28.90
C ALA A 358 2.97 26.87 -27.69
N LEU A 359 3.89 26.06 -27.14
CA LEU A 359 4.79 26.53 -26.08
C LEU A 359 5.80 27.57 -26.58
N ASN A 360 6.29 27.42 -27.82
CA ASN A 360 7.20 28.39 -28.44
C ASN A 360 6.53 29.72 -28.76
N GLU A 361 5.23 29.72 -29.03
CA GLU A 361 4.42 30.91 -29.32
C GLU A 361 4.02 31.71 -28.06
N LEU A 362 4.21 31.16 -26.86
CA LEU A 362 3.95 31.89 -25.62
C LEU A 362 4.79 33.18 -25.56
N GLN A 363 4.22 34.23 -24.96
CA GLN A 363 4.97 35.44 -24.61
C GLN A 363 6.17 35.09 -23.72
N SER A 364 7.28 35.80 -23.92
CA SER A 364 8.47 35.62 -23.09
C SER A 364 8.16 35.90 -21.63
N GLY A 365 8.62 35.03 -20.75
CA GLY A 365 8.38 35.16 -19.32
C GLY A 365 8.66 33.86 -18.56
N PRO A 366 8.57 33.90 -17.22
CA PRO A 366 8.92 32.77 -16.36
C PRO A 366 8.13 31.50 -16.66
N TRP A 367 6.85 31.63 -17.02
CA TRP A 367 6.00 30.50 -17.39
C TRP A 367 6.48 29.80 -18.66
N LYS A 368 6.82 30.56 -19.71
CA LYS A 368 7.33 29.98 -20.97
C LYS A 368 8.60 29.17 -20.71
N THR A 369 9.54 29.76 -19.98
CA THR A 369 10.82 29.10 -19.65
C THR A 369 10.59 27.79 -18.90
N ALA A 370 9.79 27.82 -17.83
CA ALA A 370 9.52 26.63 -17.03
C ALA A 370 8.75 25.55 -17.82
N ALA A 371 7.78 25.95 -18.65
CA ALA A 371 7.01 25.02 -19.47
C ALA A 371 7.87 24.35 -20.56
N LEU A 372 8.81 25.08 -21.18
CA LEU A 372 9.75 24.51 -22.16
C LEU A 372 10.73 23.53 -21.50
N GLN A 373 11.25 23.85 -20.32
CA GLN A 373 12.12 22.95 -19.55
C GLN A 373 11.39 21.67 -19.15
N LEU A 374 10.17 21.79 -18.64
CA LEU A 374 9.33 20.63 -18.31
C LEU A 374 9.02 19.78 -19.55
N ALA A 375 8.76 20.41 -20.70
CA ALA A 375 8.50 19.70 -21.96
C ALA A 375 9.71 18.89 -22.47
N ALA A 376 10.93 19.35 -22.21
CA ALA A 376 12.15 18.70 -22.67
C ALA A 376 12.64 17.56 -21.76
N CYS A 377 12.21 17.51 -20.50
CA CYS A 377 12.74 16.56 -19.52
C CYS A 377 12.04 15.19 -19.53
N GLY A 378 12.75 14.17 -19.04
CA GLY A 378 12.19 12.84 -18.76
C GLY A 378 11.61 12.74 -17.34
N TRP A 379 10.81 11.70 -17.08
CA TRP A 379 10.15 11.51 -15.77
C TRP A 379 11.14 11.45 -14.58
N ALA A 380 12.33 10.91 -14.80
CA ALA A 380 13.36 10.80 -13.76
C ALA A 380 13.81 12.18 -13.25
N GLU A 381 13.91 13.18 -14.13
CA GLU A 381 14.44 14.52 -13.87
C GLU A 381 13.33 15.56 -13.64
N ALA A 382 12.07 15.18 -13.82
CA ALA A 382 10.95 16.10 -13.87
C ALA A 382 10.67 16.86 -12.56
N GLU A 383 11.16 16.41 -11.41
CA GLU A 383 10.80 16.97 -10.10
C GLU A 383 11.11 18.47 -9.99
N ARG A 384 12.34 18.88 -10.30
CA ARG A 384 12.75 20.29 -10.26
C ARG A 384 11.90 21.14 -11.20
N HIS A 385 11.72 20.67 -12.43
CA HIS A 385 10.97 21.41 -13.46
C HIS A 385 9.47 21.49 -13.13
N LEU A 386 8.90 20.49 -12.46
CA LEU A 386 7.52 20.53 -11.98
C LEU A 386 7.33 21.59 -10.89
N VAL A 387 8.30 21.75 -9.98
CA VAL A 387 8.28 22.82 -8.97
C VAL A 387 8.34 24.19 -9.63
N GLU A 388 9.28 24.40 -10.55
CA GLU A 388 9.45 25.66 -11.30
C GLU A 388 8.20 25.99 -12.12
N ALA A 389 7.62 25.00 -12.81
CA ALA A 389 6.41 25.15 -13.61
C ALA A 389 5.19 25.48 -12.75
N LEU A 390 5.00 24.82 -11.60
CA LEU A 390 3.90 25.11 -10.67
C LEU A 390 4.01 26.53 -10.11
N ALA A 391 5.21 26.97 -9.70
CA ALA A 391 5.43 28.31 -9.18
C ALA A 391 5.15 29.39 -10.25
N ALA A 392 5.57 29.14 -11.50
CA ALA A 392 5.33 30.07 -12.60
C ALA A 392 3.85 30.08 -13.05
N SER A 393 3.17 28.93 -13.02
CA SER A 393 1.75 28.84 -13.41
C SER A 393 0.84 29.59 -12.44
N LEU A 394 1.17 29.63 -11.16
CA LEU A 394 0.42 30.41 -10.17
C LEU A 394 0.37 31.90 -10.50
N ARG A 395 1.45 32.44 -11.06
CA ARG A 395 1.53 33.86 -11.44
C ARG A 395 0.86 34.15 -12.78
N ALA A 396 0.75 33.16 -13.67
CA ALA A 396 0.34 33.35 -15.06
C ALA A 396 -1.07 32.83 -15.40
N ALA A 397 -1.47 31.68 -14.85
CA ALA A 397 -2.71 30.98 -15.20
C ALA A 397 -3.15 29.96 -14.11
N PRO A 398 -3.90 30.38 -13.08
CA PRO A 398 -4.21 29.54 -11.92
C PRO A 398 -5.01 28.26 -12.25
N GLY A 399 -5.79 28.24 -13.33
CA GLY A 399 -6.60 27.09 -13.74
C GLY A 399 -5.82 25.87 -14.26
N LYS A 400 -4.54 26.00 -14.62
CA LYS A 400 -3.68 24.89 -15.11
C LYS A 400 -2.79 24.26 -14.02
N SER A 401 -2.84 24.78 -12.80
CA SER A 401 -1.89 24.46 -11.73
C SER A 401 -2.23 23.15 -10.98
N ALA A 402 -3.49 22.70 -10.99
CA ALA A 402 -3.90 21.50 -10.25
C ALA A 402 -3.32 20.19 -10.80
N SER A 403 -3.22 20.04 -12.12
CA SER A 403 -2.59 18.85 -12.72
C SER A 403 -1.08 18.82 -12.47
N LEU A 404 -0.42 19.98 -12.45
CA LEU A 404 1.01 20.07 -12.12
C LEU A 404 1.26 19.72 -10.66
N ALA A 405 0.44 20.24 -9.73
CA ALA A 405 0.54 19.91 -8.32
C ALA A 405 0.29 18.42 -8.04
N ARG A 406 -0.74 17.81 -8.65
CA ARG A 406 -1.00 16.37 -8.51
C ARG A 406 0.13 15.51 -9.08
N LEU A 407 0.66 15.88 -10.25
CA LEU A 407 1.79 15.18 -10.85
C LEU A 407 3.06 15.32 -10.00
N LEU A 408 3.29 16.50 -9.43
CA LEU A 408 4.39 16.74 -8.51
C LEU A 408 4.24 15.91 -7.23
N LEU A 409 3.04 15.79 -6.65
CA LEU A 409 2.78 14.87 -5.53
C LEU A 409 2.98 13.40 -5.90
N ALA A 410 2.66 13.01 -7.14
CA ALA A 410 2.90 11.66 -7.62
C ALA A 410 4.40 11.34 -7.77
N ARG A 411 5.25 12.37 -7.96
CA ARG A 411 6.71 12.24 -8.02
C ARG A 411 7.37 12.37 -6.64
N ASN A 412 6.95 13.36 -5.87
CA ASN A 412 7.40 13.68 -4.53
C ASN A 412 6.18 13.92 -3.62
N PRO A 413 5.78 12.90 -2.85
CA PRO A 413 4.66 13.02 -1.91
C PRO A 413 4.86 14.12 -0.85
N ALA A 414 6.08 14.48 -0.48
CA ALA A 414 6.30 15.50 0.55
C ALA A 414 6.39 16.92 -0.02
N SER A 415 6.07 17.13 -1.31
CA SER A 415 6.22 18.44 -1.95
C SER A 415 5.31 19.49 -1.31
N HIS A 416 5.92 20.35 -0.50
CA HIS A 416 5.24 21.46 0.18
C HIS A 416 4.53 22.41 -0.80
N PRO A 417 5.14 22.86 -1.92
CA PRO A 417 4.45 23.72 -2.89
C PRO A 417 3.18 23.11 -3.48
N ALA A 418 3.20 21.80 -3.76
CA ALA A 418 2.05 21.11 -4.32
C ALA A 418 0.93 20.90 -3.28
N LEU A 419 1.30 20.56 -2.03
CA LEU A 419 0.34 20.40 -0.94
C LEU A 419 -0.34 21.72 -0.61
N LEU A 420 0.41 22.82 -0.53
CA LEU A 420 -0.13 24.15 -0.27
C LEU A 420 -1.12 24.56 -1.36
N PHE A 421 -0.72 24.43 -2.63
CA PHE A 421 -1.59 24.74 -3.76
C PHE A 421 -2.90 23.94 -3.70
N LEU A 422 -2.82 22.62 -3.51
CA LEU A 422 -4.01 21.78 -3.49
C LEU A 422 -4.90 22.08 -2.28
N ALA A 423 -4.33 22.33 -1.10
CA ALA A 423 -5.12 22.73 0.07
C ALA A 423 -5.94 24.01 -0.21
N GLU A 424 -5.28 25.07 -0.70
CA GLU A 424 -5.95 26.35 -1.02
C GLU A 424 -7.05 26.22 -2.07
N HIS A 425 -6.91 25.27 -3.01
CA HIS A 425 -7.79 25.15 -4.19
C HIS A 425 -8.74 23.94 -4.12
N THR A 426 -8.84 23.23 -2.99
CA THR A 426 -9.76 22.09 -2.78
C THR A 426 -10.85 22.36 -1.74
N SER A 427 -11.27 23.61 -1.59
CA SER A 427 -12.30 24.04 -0.62
C SER A 427 -13.74 23.60 -0.94
N ALA A 428 -13.98 22.98 -2.09
CA ALA A 428 -15.30 22.54 -2.48
C ALA A 428 -15.81 21.42 -1.54
N PRO A 429 -17.08 21.44 -1.09
CA PRO A 429 -17.61 20.43 -0.15
C PRO A 429 -17.45 18.97 -0.62
N GLN A 430 -17.55 18.73 -1.93
CA GLN A 430 -17.35 17.43 -2.56
C GLN A 430 -15.88 16.95 -2.55
N LEU A 431 -14.93 17.82 -2.24
CA LEU A 431 -13.50 17.53 -2.13
C LEU A 431 -12.99 17.61 -0.69
N VAL A 432 -13.90 17.56 0.31
CA VAL A 432 -13.55 17.69 1.73
C VAL A 432 -12.53 16.66 2.19
N ILE A 433 -12.59 15.41 1.72
CA ILE A 433 -11.62 14.35 2.07
C ILE A 433 -10.24 14.60 1.43
N PRO A 434 -10.13 14.85 0.11
CA PRO A 434 -8.87 15.30 -0.49
C PRO A 434 -8.26 16.51 0.23
N HIS A 435 -9.07 17.53 0.52
CA HIS A 435 -8.62 18.74 1.20
C HIS A 435 -8.07 18.42 2.60
N LEU A 436 -8.80 17.65 3.39
CA LEU A 436 -8.39 17.16 4.70
C LEU A 436 -7.06 16.40 4.64
N HIS A 437 -6.88 15.54 3.65
CA HIS A 437 -5.64 14.80 3.40
C HIS A 437 -4.47 15.74 3.05
N TYR A 438 -4.67 16.72 2.16
CA TYR A 438 -3.62 17.67 1.79
C TYR A 438 -3.21 18.57 2.94
N LEU A 439 -4.17 19.13 3.70
CA LEU A 439 -3.88 19.95 4.88
C LEU A 439 -3.13 19.17 5.97
N SER A 440 -3.51 17.90 6.19
CA SER A 440 -2.83 17.03 7.15
C SER A 440 -1.35 16.84 6.78
N ARG A 441 -1.08 16.51 5.50
CA ARG A 441 0.28 16.35 4.99
C ARG A 441 1.07 17.65 5.01
N LEU A 442 0.43 18.79 4.75
CA LEU A 442 1.06 20.10 4.81
C LEU A 442 1.45 20.46 6.26
N CYS A 443 0.58 20.19 7.24
CA CYS A 443 0.88 20.35 8.66
C CYS A 443 2.02 19.43 9.12
N ALA A 444 2.14 18.23 8.56
CA ALA A 444 3.26 17.33 8.83
C ALA A 444 4.58 17.84 8.22
N ALA A 445 4.51 18.46 7.04
CA ALA A 445 5.67 19.06 6.37
C ALA A 445 6.13 20.36 7.06
N ASP A 446 5.22 21.14 7.62
CA ASP A 446 5.53 22.34 8.42
C ASP A 446 4.80 22.31 9.79
N PRO A 447 5.34 21.59 10.78
CA PRO A 447 4.72 21.48 12.09
C PRO A 447 4.70 22.80 12.86
N LYS A 448 5.50 23.81 12.51
CA LYS A 448 5.54 25.06 13.29
C LYS A 448 4.46 26.05 12.86
N ASN A 449 3.83 25.82 11.72
CA ASN A 449 2.79 26.70 11.18
C ASN A 449 1.48 26.59 11.97
N THR A 450 1.20 27.61 12.79
CA THR A 450 0.00 27.64 13.63
C THR A 450 -1.28 27.91 12.85
N LEU A 451 -1.21 28.58 11.70
CA LEU A 451 -2.37 28.88 10.85
C LEU A 451 -2.91 27.60 10.21
N LEU A 452 -2.03 26.81 9.58
CA LEU A 452 -2.41 25.55 8.95
C LEU A 452 -3.02 24.55 9.95
N ARG A 453 -2.49 24.51 11.17
CA ARG A 453 -3.05 23.68 12.25
C ARG A 453 -4.44 24.15 12.67
N LYS A 454 -4.68 25.47 12.71
CA LYS A 454 -6.02 26.02 13.00
C LYS A 454 -7.00 25.68 11.88
N GLU A 455 -6.59 25.77 10.62
CA GLU A 455 -7.41 25.38 9.46
C GLU A 455 -7.77 23.89 9.50
N LEU A 456 -6.78 23.02 9.70
CA LEU A 456 -7.00 21.58 9.85
C LEU A 456 -7.96 21.27 11.02
N ALA A 457 -7.78 21.92 12.16
CA ALA A 457 -8.66 21.76 13.32
C ALA A 457 -10.09 22.26 13.02
N THR A 458 -10.23 23.36 12.29
CA THR A 458 -11.54 23.91 11.86
C THR A 458 -12.26 22.94 10.93
N LEU A 459 -11.56 22.39 9.93
CA LEU A 459 -12.11 21.40 9.02
C LEU A 459 -12.53 20.11 9.74
N ARG A 460 -11.72 19.65 10.70
CA ARG A 460 -12.08 18.51 11.56
C ARG A 460 -13.34 18.77 12.36
N LYS A 461 -13.48 19.96 12.97
CA LYS A 461 -14.69 20.35 13.72
C LYS A 461 -15.93 20.36 12.84
N LEU A 462 -15.82 20.91 11.63
CA LEU A 462 -16.92 20.91 10.64
C LEU A 462 -17.39 19.49 10.31
N LEU A 463 -16.46 18.55 10.15
CA LEU A 463 -16.81 17.15 9.89
C LEU A 463 -17.42 16.45 11.10
N LEU A 464 -17.02 16.82 12.32
CA LEU A 464 -17.54 16.24 13.56
C LEU A 464 -18.87 16.85 14.02
N GLY A 465 -19.28 17.98 13.44
CA GLY A 465 -20.58 18.60 13.72
C GLY A 465 -20.66 19.33 15.07
N SER A 466 -19.54 19.86 15.57
CA SER A 466 -19.48 20.63 16.82
C SER A 466 -19.92 22.07 16.67
#